data_AF-A0AAV2YL98-F1
#
_entry.id   AF-A0AAV2YL98-F1
#
_cell.length_a   1.000
_cell.length_b   1.000
_cell.length_c   1.000
_cell.angle_alpha   90.00
_cell.angle_beta   90.00
_cell.angle_gamma   90.00
#
_symmetry.space_group_name_H-M   'P 1'
#
loop_
_entity.id
_entity.type
_entity.pdbx_description
1 polymer ?
#
loop_
_entity_poly.entity_id
_entity_poly.type
_entity_poly.pdbx_seq_one_letter_code
_entity_poly.pdbx_strand_id
1 'polypeptide(L)'
;MKNGLLLGLDGVGKTLLLRQLAAQLTRSQRGVIERIRAIAHHVSTTASTAAGAAVAVARSRGSAAVGPSPTAFLIHRETQPTIGVEHTTLTIDTRNCSICEVGGQLLPMWKAYYAACDFWIYVIDIANPAQVCGAAIELFAILQHETMRSKPKLVLLNKTDAYFTLDDQLLRSYLCLDQLYADPTAQDHNLTVVKVSALTGENMDMVIKWLAQRMSSSHPHNHGHGQHHLHHHHHASSHASVSTPPADTGPTEPRVHPVARA
;
A
#
# COMPACT_ATOMS: atom_id res chain seq x y z
N MET A 1 -11.98 -3.95 -9.21
CA MET A 1 -10.64 -4.42 -8.75
C MET A 1 -10.09 -3.35 -7.82
N LYS A 2 -9.20 -3.69 -6.86
CA LYS A 2 -8.48 -2.69 -6.06
C LYS A 2 -7.07 -2.48 -6.62
N ASN A 3 -6.60 -1.24 -6.63
CA ASN A 3 -5.33 -0.82 -7.19
C ASN A 3 -4.38 -0.35 -6.09
N GLY A 4 -3.28 -1.06 -5.86
CA GLY A 4 -2.18 -0.62 -5.00
C GLY A 4 -1.09 0.07 -5.81
N LEU A 5 -0.42 1.05 -5.21
CA LEU A 5 0.80 1.68 -5.73
C LEU A 5 2.00 1.33 -4.84
N LEU A 6 3.06 0.76 -5.39
CA LEU A 6 4.27 0.35 -4.68
C LEU A 6 5.44 1.27 -5.04
N LEU A 7 5.86 2.06 -4.06
CA LEU A 7 6.89 3.09 -4.15
C LEU A 7 8.06 2.80 -3.19
N GLY A 8 9.09 3.63 -3.27
CA GLY A 8 10.35 3.48 -2.55
C GLY A 8 11.52 3.66 -3.51
N LEU A 9 12.69 4.03 -2.98
CA LEU A 9 13.89 4.32 -3.77
C LEU A 9 14.45 3.08 -4.49
N ASP A 10 15.53 3.22 -5.25
CA ASP A 10 16.18 2.08 -5.89
C ASP A 10 16.93 1.20 -4.90
N GLY A 11 17.02 -0.10 -5.19
CA GLY A 11 17.65 -1.08 -4.30
C GLY A 11 16.84 -1.50 -3.05
N VAL A 12 15.73 -0.82 -2.71
CA VAL A 12 14.93 -1.13 -1.50
C VAL A 12 14.21 -2.49 -1.51
N GLY A 13 14.14 -3.17 -2.67
CA GLY A 13 13.60 -4.53 -2.79
C GLY A 13 12.13 -4.66 -3.21
N LYS A 14 11.52 -3.63 -3.81
CA LYS A 14 10.11 -3.61 -4.30
C LYS A 14 9.73 -4.88 -5.10
N THR A 15 10.51 -5.21 -6.14
CA THR A 15 10.24 -6.37 -7.00
C THR A 15 10.37 -7.71 -6.28
N LEU A 16 11.31 -7.80 -5.33
CA LEU A 16 11.51 -8.99 -4.49
C LEU A 16 10.34 -9.18 -3.52
N LEU A 17 9.83 -8.09 -2.95
CA LEU A 17 8.63 -8.07 -2.11
C LEU A 17 7.40 -8.61 -2.86
N LEU A 18 7.18 -8.18 -4.11
CA LEU A 18 6.07 -8.69 -4.95
C LEU A 18 6.22 -10.17 -5.27
N ARG A 19 7.43 -10.63 -5.62
CA ARG A 19 7.71 -12.07 -5.84
C ARG A 19 7.43 -12.89 -4.57
N GLN A 20 7.81 -12.38 -3.40
CA GLN A 20 7.59 -13.04 -2.12
C GLN A 20 6.11 -13.06 -1.70
N LEU A 21 5.36 -11.98 -1.93
CA LEU A 21 3.91 -11.94 -1.74
C LEU A 21 3.20 -12.97 -2.62
N ALA A 22 3.49 -12.98 -3.93
CA ALA A 22 2.89 -13.93 -4.87
C ALA A 22 3.20 -15.39 -4.50
N ALA A 23 4.43 -15.68 -4.07
CA ALA A 23 4.83 -17.01 -3.61
C ALA A 23 4.08 -17.43 -2.33
N GLN A 24 3.98 -16.56 -1.32
CA GLN A 24 3.29 -16.89 -0.07
C GLN A 24 1.77 -17.02 -0.24
N LEU A 25 1.12 -16.14 -1.01
CA LEU A 25 -0.30 -16.23 -1.35
C LEU A 25 -0.62 -17.56 -2.06
N THR A 26 0.20 -17.94 -3.03
CA THR A 26 0.06 -19.21 -3.78
C THR A 26 0.24 -20.44 -2.87
N ARG A 27 1.21 -20.41 -1.96
CA ARG A 27 1.43 -21.48 -0.95
C ARG A 27 0.23 -21.61 -0.01
N SER A 28 -0.32 -20.50 0.48
CA SER A 28 -1.49 -20.48 1.36
C SER A 28 -2.72 -21.13 0.71
N GLN A 29 -3.04 -20.72 -0.53
CA GLN A 29 -4.15 -21.30 -1.29
C GLN A 29 -3.99 -22.82 -1.52
N ARG A 30 -2.77 -23.29 -1.85
CA ARG A 30 -2.52 -24.74 -2.01
C ARG A 30 -2.71 -25.51 -0.70
N GLY A 31 -2.24 -24.99 0.43
CA GLY A 31 -2.43 -25.64 1.74
C GLY A 31 -3.90 -25.79 2.13
N VAL A 32 -4.78 -24.87 1.72
CA VAL A 32 -6.24 -25.00 1.87
C VAL A 32 -6.80 -26.08 0.95
N ILE A 33 -6.43 -26.07 -0.34
CA ILE A 33 -6.89 -27.06 -1.34
C ILE A 33 -6.47 -28.49 -0.94
N GLU A 34 -5.24 -28.68 -0.45
CA GLU A 34 -4.72 -29.99 -0.02
C GLU A 34 -5.45 -30.51 1.22
N ARG A 35 -5.80 -29.64 2.17
CA ARG A 35 -6.64 -30.00 3.33
C ARG A 35 -8.06 -30.40 2.91
N ILE A 36 -8.70 -29.65 2.01
CA ILE A 36 -10.02 -29.99 1.44
C ILE A 36 -9.96 -31.35 0.73
N ARG A 37 -8.90 -31.59 -0.05
CA ARG A 37 -8.67 -32.85 -0.77
C ARG A 37 -8.48 -34.03 0.18
N ALA A 38 -7.72 -33.85 1.26
CA ALA A 38 -7.51 -34.87 2.29
C ALA A 38 -8.84 -35.26 2.96
N ILE A 39 -9.68 -34.27 3.32
CA ILE A 39 -11.02 -34.50 3.88
C ILE A 39 -11.90 -35.27 2.88
N ALA A 40 -11.93 -34.86 1.61
CA ALA A 40 -12.71 -35.55 0.57
C ALA A 40 -12.29 -37.01 0.38
N HIS A 41 -10.99 -37.30 0.41
CA HIS A 41 -10.49 -38.68 0.37
C HIS A 41 -10.89 -39.51 1.60
N HIS A 42 -10.89 -38.93 2.81
CA HIS A 42 -11.34 -39.62 4.03
C HIS A 42 -12.84 -39.94 4.01
N VAL A 43 -13.68 -39.00 3.58
CA VAL A 43 -15.13 -39.23 3.41
C VAL A 43 -15.36 -40.39 2.43
N SER A 44 -14.62 -40.41 1.30
CA SER A 44 -14.73 -41.45 0.29
C SER A 44 -14.29 -42.84 0.79
N THR A 45 -13.25 -42.95 1.64
CA THR A 45 -12.85 -44.24 2.24
C THR A 45 -13.77 -44.69 3.38
N THR A 46 -14.41 -43.79 4.12
CA THR A 46 -15.47 -44.17 5.08
C THR A 46 -16.75 -44.65 4.38
N ALA A 47 -17.08 -44.09 3.21
CA ALA A 47 -18.24 -44.53 2.43
C ALA A 47 -18.07 -45.95 1.87
N SER A 48 -16.85 -46.31 1.44
CA SER A 48 -16.56 -47.66 0.90
C SER A 48 -16.46 -48.76 1.96
N THR A 49 -16.45 -48.43 3.26
CA THR A 49 -16.50 -49.43 4.34
C THR A 49 -17.92 -49.89 4.68
N ALA A 50 -18.95 -49.19 4.18
CA ALA A 50 -20.37 -49.52 4.40
C ALA A 50 -21.01 -50.32 3.25
N ALA A 51 -20.32 -50.47 2.12
CA ALA A 51 -20.77 -51.24 0.96
C ALA A 51 -19.94 -52.54 0.83
N GLY A 52 -20.62 -53.68 0.66
CA GLY A 52 -20.00 -55.01 0.73
C GLY A 52 -18.99 -55.35 -0.38
N ALA A 53 -18.23 -56.42 -0.14
CA ALA A 53 -17.11 -56.84 -0.96
C ALA A 53 -17.42 -57.04 -2.45
N ALA A 54 -16.63 -56.41 -3.30
CA ALA A 54 -16.47 -56.75 -4.72
C ALA A 54 -15.00 -56.59 -5.13
N VAL A 55 -14.38 -57.66 -5.63
CA VAL A 55 -12.97 -57.65 -6.07
C VAL A 55 -12.90 -57.11 -7.51
N ALA A 56 -12.26 -55.96 -7.70
CA ALA A 56 -12.05 -55.35 -9.01
C ALA A 56 -10.55 -55.13 -9.29
N VAL A 57 -9.92 -56.08 -9.99
CA VAL A 57 -8.51 -55.95 -10.45
C VAL A 57 -8.43 -55.02 -11.65
N ALA A 58 -8.38 -53.71 -11.41
CA ALA A 58 -8.23 -52.69 -12.43
C ALA A 58 -6.76 -52.28 -12.61
N ARG A 59 -6.13 -52.66 -13.73
CA ARG A 59 -4.78 -52.20 -14.12
C ARG A 59 -4.80 -50.73 -14.56
N SER A 60 -4.73 -49.79 -13.64
CA SER A 60 -4.42 -48.40 -13.97
C SER A 60 -2.95 -48.27 -14.36
N ARG A 61 -2.68 -47.87 -15.61
CA ARG A 61 -1.34 -47.44 -16.00
C ARG A 61 -1.03 -46.15 -15.24
N GLY A 62 -0.11 -46.22 -14.28
CA GLY A 62 0.39 -45.06 -13.57
C GLY A 62 1.17 -44.14 -14.51
N SER A 63 0.48 -43.22 -15.18
CA SER A 63 1.12 -42.01 -15.67
C SER A 63 1.62 -41.27 -14.45
N ALA A 64 2.94 -41.27 -14.23
CA ALA A 64 3.55 -40.55 -13.13
C ALA A 64 3.28 -39.06 -13.34
N ALA A 65 2.32 -38.52 -12.57
CA ALA A 65 2.03 -37.11 -12.60
C ALA A 65 3.32 -36.35 -12.26
N VAL A 66 3.84 -35.60 -13.23
CA VAL A 66 5.05 -34.79 -13.07
C VAL A 66 4.71 -33.71 -12.04
N GLY A 67 5.04 -33.99 -10.78
CA GLY A 67 4.92 -33.02 -9.71
C GLY A 67 5.72 -31.77 -10.08
N PRO A 68 5.21 -30.55 -9.81
CA PRO A 68 5.94 -29.34 -10.11
C PRO A 68 7.31 -29.41 -9.40
N SER A 69 8.38 -29.19 -10.17
CA SER A 69 9.76 -29.24 -9.69
C SER A 69 9.92 -28.51 -8.34
N PRO A 70 10.70 -29.01 -7.37
CA PRO A 70 10.91 -28.33 -6.10
C PRO A 70 11.44 -26.89 -6.26
N THR A 71 12.09 -26.57 -7.38
CA THR A 71 12.50 -25.20 -7.74
C THR A 71 11.35 -24.23 -8.01
N ALA A 72 10.14 -24.72 -8.35
CA ALA A 72 8.98 -23.88 -8.67
C ALA A 72 8.42 -23.06 -7.48
N PHE A 73 8.98 -23.25 -6.28
CA PHE A 73 8.64 -22.49 -5.07
C PHE A 73 9.76 -21.57 -4.59
N LEU A 74 10.93 -21.59 -5.24
CA LEU A 74 12.03 -20.68 -4.93
C LEU A 74 11.79 -19.35 -5.64
N ILE A 75 11.62 -18.27 -4.86
CA ILE A 75 11.60 -16.92 -5.42
C ILE A 75 12.92 -16.63 -6.11
N HIS A 76 12.86 -16.07 -7.33
CA HIS A 76 14.06 -15.58 -8.01
C HIS A 76 14.58 -14.37 -7.23
N ARG A 77 15.65 -14.58 -6.45
CA ARG A 77 16.20 -13.60 -5.51
C ARG A 77 16.85 -12.42 -6.22
N GLU A 78 17.47 -12.66 -7.36
CA GLU A 78 18.16 -11.63 -8.14
C GLU A 78 17.16 -10.78 -8.93
N THR A 79 17.36 -9.46 -8.86
CA THR A 79 16.49 -8.43 -9.44
C THR A 79 17.34 -7.39 -10.14
N GLN A 80 17.04 -7.10 -11.40
CA GLN A 80 17.56 -5.90 -12.07
C GLN A 80 16.76 -4.67 -11.60
N PRO A 81 17.33 -3.45 -11.69
CA PRO A 81 16.59 -2.23 -11.36
C PRO A 81 15.31 -2.07 -12.21
N THR A 82 14.19 -1.72 -11.58
CA THR A 82 12.92 -1.46 -12.26
C THR A 82 13.03 -0.13 -13.04
N ILE A 83 13.41 -0.20 -14.31
CA ILE A 83 13.61 0.98 -15.17
C ILE A 83 12.29 1.71 -15.45
N GLY A 84 11.19 0.95 -15.53
CA GLY A 84 9.86 1.42 -15.92
C GLY A 84 8.81 1.32 -14.81
N VAL A 85 7.61 0.90 -15.21
CA VAL A 85 6.45 0.66 -14.34
C VAL A 85 5.94 -0.74 -14.62
N GLU A 86 5.74 -1.53 -13.58
CA GLU A 86 5.37 -2.95 -13.66
C GLU A 86 4.02 -3.20 -12.97
N HIS A 87 3.19 -4.05 -13.56
CA HIS A 87 1.85 -4.36 -13.03
C HIS A 87 1.73 -5.84 -12.62
N THR A 88 1.73 -6.08 -11.31
CA THR A 88 1.56 -7.43 -10.73
C THR A 88 0.15 -7.61 -10.19
N THR A 89 -0.59 -8.62 -10.67
CA THR A 89 -1.87 -9.02 -10.07
C THR A 89 -1.64 -10.03 -8.95
N LEU A 90 -2.17 -9.75 -7.76
CA LEU A 90 -2.18 -10.64 -6.59
C LEU A 90 -3.61 -11.09 -6.30
N THR A 91 -3.83 -12.38 -6.06
CA THR A 91 -5.13 -12.92 -5.63
C THR A 91 -5.11 -13.12 -4.11
N ILE A 92 -5.92 -12.33 -3.41
CA ILE A 92 -5.97 -12.25 -1.94
C ILE A 92 -7.41 -12.54 -1.52
N ASP A 93 -7.63 -13.60 -0.74
CA ASP A 93 -8.96 -14.07 -0.30
C ASP A 93 -9.99 -14.11 -1.43
N THR A 94 -9.62 -14.78 -2.53
CA THR A 94 -10.33 -14.89 -3.82
C THR A 94 -10.53 -13.59 -4.62
N ARG A 95 -10.13 -12.43 -4.09
CA ARG A 95 -10.25 -11.12 -4.75
C ARG A 95 -8.94 -10.75 -5.44
N ASN A 96 -9.01 -10.32 -6.69
CA ASN A 96 -7.83 -9.82 -7.41
C ASN A 96 -7.54 -8.36 -7.05
N CYS A 97 -6.27 -8.08 -6.77
CA CYS A 97 -5.67 -6.76 -6.55
C CYS A 97 -4.59 -6.53 -7.60
N SER A 98 -4.57 -5.36 -8.25
CA SER A 98 -3.46 -4.95 -9.12
C SER A 98 -2.49 -4.09 -8.32
N ILE A 99 -1.20 -4.42 -8.31
CA ILE A 99 -0.15 -3.58 -7.73
C ILE A 99 0.68 -3.00 -8.87
N CYS A 100 0.77 -1.67 -8.91
CA CYS A 100 1.65 -0.90 -9.78
C CYS A 100 2.98 -0.65 -9.06
N GLU A 101 4.08 -1.29 -9.46
CA GLU A 101 5.43 -0.96 -9.01
C GLU A 101 6.01 0.14 -9.91
N VAL A 102 6.55 1.20 -9.32
CA VAL A 102 7.22 2.29 -10.05
C VAL A 102 8.70 2.32 -9.67
N GLY A 103 9.59 2.41 -10.67
CA GLY A 103 11.04 2.54 -10.47
C GLY A 103 11.44 3.69 -9.53
N GLY A 104 12.53 3.53 -8.77
CA GLY A 104 13.05 4.61 -7.93
C GLY A 104 13.61 5.75 -8.77
N GLN A 105 14.30 5.42 -9.85
CA GLN A 105 14.73 6.35 -10.91
C GLN A 105 13.58 7.15 -11.56
N LEU A 106 12.32 6.73 -11.39
CA LEU A 106 11.13 7.44 -11.86
C LEU A 106 10.48 8.33 -10.78
N LEU A 107 11.18 8.63 -9.68
CA LEU A 107 10.73 9.52 -8.59
C LEU A 107 10.05 10.82 -9.09
N PRO A 108 10.58 11.58 -10.07
CA PRO A 108 9.89 12.77 -10.59
C PRO A 108 8.50 12.49 -11.19
N MET A 109 8.28 11.27 -11.69
CA MET A 109 7.05 10.83 -12.34
C MET A 109 6.07 10.14 -11.39
N TRP A 110 6.46 9.80 -10.16
CA TRP A 110 5.60 9.08 -9.19
C TRP A 110 4.21 9.72 -9.02
N LYS A 111 4.15 11.07 -9.03
CA LYS A 111 2.92 11.86 -8.90
C LYS A 111 1.85 11.51 -9.96
N ALA A 112 2.25 11.09 -11.17
CA ALA A 112 1.32 10.70 -12.23
C ALA A 112 0.46 9.47 -11.85
N TYR A 113 0.92 8.63 -10.93
CA TYR A 113 0.25 7.40 -10.52
C TYR A 113 -0.61 7.58 -9.25
N TYR A 114 -0.47 8.69 -8.54
CA TYR A 114 -1.14 8.94 -7.25
C TYR A 114 -2.66 9.00 -7.34
N ALA A 115 -3.22 9.43 -8.48
CA ALA A 115 -4.67 9.49 -8.66
C ALA A 115 -5.31 8.08 -8.72
N ALA A 116 -4.68 7.15 -9.45
CA ALA A 116 -5.29 5.89 -9.91
C ALA A 116 -5.28 4.73 -8.89
N CYS A 117 -4.61 4.88 -7.75
CA CYS A 117 -4.56 3.88 -6.69
C CYS A 117 -5.69 4.04 -5.65
N ASP A 118 -6.13 2.94 -5.06
CA ASP A 118 -6.95 2.93 -3.85
C ASP A 118 -6.10 3.07 -2.57
N PHE A 119 -4.87 2.54 -2.61
CA PHE A 119 -3.94 2.50 -1.48
C PHE A 119 -2.49 2.51 -1.99
N TRP A 120 -1.53 2.74 -1.09
CA TRP A 120 -0.12 2.72 -1.42
C TRP A 120 0.76 2.00 -0.38
N ILE A 121 1.91 1.53 -0.84
CA ILE A 121 2.95 0.86 -0.07
C ILE A 121 4.26 1.60 -0.35
N TYR A 122 5.02 1.93 0.70
CA TYR A 122 6.31 2.60 0.59
C TYR A 122 7.40 1.75 1.25
N VAL A 123 8.41 1.35 0.48
CA VAL A 123 9.47 0.43 0.94
C VAL A 123 10.76 1.20 1.23
N ILE A 124 11.30 1.00 2.43
CA ILE A 124 12.53 1.61 2.94
C ILE A 124 13.54 0.51 3.24
N ASP A 125 14.80 0.72 2.82
CA ASP A 125 15.92 -0.15 3.17
C ASP A 125 16.50 0.26 4.53
N ILE A 126 16.24 -0.53 5.59
CA ILE A 126 16.79 -0.23 6.93
C ILE A 126 18.24 -0.71 7.13
N ALA A 127 18.82 -1.37 6.13
CA ALA A 127 20.23 -1.74 6.07
C ALA A 127 21.11 -0.67 5.38
N ASN A 128 20.52 0.40 4.86
CA ASN A 128 21.22 1.46 4.13
C ASN A 128 20.99 2.86 4.77
N PRO A 129 21.73 3.21 5.84
CA PRO A 129 21.55 4.48 6.56
C PRO A 129 21.64 5.73 5.68
N ALA A 130 22.50 5.72 4.65
CA ALA A 130 22.65 6.82 3.71
C ALA A 130 21.40 7.06 2.85
N GLN A 131 20.58 6.02 2.62
CA GLN A 131 19.34 6.13 1.86
C GLN A 131 18.12 6.49 2.73
N VAL A 132 18.13 6.13 4.03
CA VAL A 132 16.97 6.31 4.93
C VAL A 132 16.52 7.77 5.04
N CYS A 133 17.45 8.73 5.13
CA CYS A 133 17.10 10.15 5.18
C CYS A 133 16.46 10.65 3.87
N GLY A 134 16.91 10.15 2.72
CA GLY A 134 16.26 10.45 1.43
C GLY A 134 14.88 9.79 1.32
N ALA A 135 14.73 8.57 1.82
CA ALA A 135 13.45 7.87 1.88
C ALA A 135 12.44 8.59 2.80
N ALA A 136 12.90 9.21 3.90
CA ALA A 136 12.07 10.04 4.75
C ALA A 136 11.53 11.28 4.01
N ILE A 137 12.40 12.02 3.30
CA ILE A 137 12.01 13.20 2.52
C ILE A 137 10.92 12.85 1.51
N GLU A 138 11.09 11.78 0.73
CA GLU A 138 10.10 11.37 -0.26
C GLU A 138 8.82 10.81 0.37
N LEU A 139 8.90 10.11 1.51
CA LEU A 139 7.73 9.68 2.27
C LEU A 139 6.88 10.88 2.72
N PHE A 140 7.51 11.93 3.25
CA PHE A 140 6.80 13.17 3.62
C PHE A 140 6.27 13.91 2.39
N ALA A 141 6.98 13.92 1.26
CA ALA A 141 6.48 14.49 0.00
C ALA A 141 5.24 13.75 -0.55
N ILE A 142 5.15 12.43 -0.39
CA ILE A 142 3.94 11.65 -0.68
C ILE A 142 2.81 12.02 0.30
N LEU A 143 3.09 12.08 1.60
CA LEU A 143 2.10 12.36 2.65
C LEU A 143 1.48 13.77 2.59
N GLN A 144 2.22 14.74 2.07
CA GLN A 144 1.74 16.10 1.82
C GLN A 144 0.87 16.21 0.55
N HIS A 145 0.90 15.24 -0.35
CA HIS A 145 0.13 15.28 -1.59
C HIS A 145 -1.36 15.02 -1.33
N GLU A 146 -2.23 15.92 -1.76
CA GLU A 146 -3.68 15.91 -1.46
C GLU A 146 -4.35 14.55 -1.75
N THR A 147 -4.05 13.97 -2.91
CA THR A 147 -4.62 12.70 -3.38
C THR A 147 -4.08 11.47 -2.66
N MET A 148 -2.99 11.58 -1.89
CA MET A 148 -2.33 10.48 -1.19
C MET A 148 -2.52 10.57 0.33
N ARG A 149 -2.71 11.78 0.85
CA ARG A 149 -2.88 12.07 2.29
C ARG A 149 -4.04 11.27 2.91
N SER A 150 -5.17 11.18 2.23
CA SER A 150 -6.36 10.43 2.69
C SER A 150 -6.35 8.93 2.33
N LYS A 151 -5.39 8.45 1.53
CA LYS A 151 -5.37 7.05 1.08
C LYS A 151 -4.66 6.12 2.08
N PRO A 152 -5.14 4.86 2.25
CA PRO A 152 -4.44 3.83 3.01
C PRO A 152 -3.00 3.64 2.59
N LYS A 153 -2.10 3.60 3.58
CA LYS A 153 -0.66 3.67 3.39
C LYS A 153 0.08 2.67 4.30
N LEU A 154 0.93 1.84 3.70
CA LEU A 154 1.73 0.84 4.38
C LEU A 154 3.22 1.14 4.20
N VAL A 155 3.92 1.51 5.26
CA VAL A 155 5.37 1.73 5.25
C VAL A 155 6.06 0.42 5.64
N LEU A 156 6.96 -0.07 4.79
CA LEU A 156 7.68 -1.32 4.99
C LEU A 156 9.16 -1.04 5.25
N LEU A 157 9.60 -1.38 6.45
CA LEU A 157 10.98 -1.32 6.90
C LEU A 157 11.65 -2.64 6.52
N ASN A 158 12.18 -2.70 5.30
CA ASN A 158 12.62 -3.93 4.64
C ASN A 158 14.12 -4.21 4.86
N LYS A 159 14.50 -5.48 4.68
CA LYS A 159 15.84 -6.05 4.91
C LYS A 159 16.23 -6.22 6.37
N THR A 160 15.29 -6.64 7.20
CA THR A 160 15.53 -7.18 8.57
C THR A 160 16.53 -8.34 8.60
N ASP A 161 16.68 -9.06 7.48
CA ASP A 161 17.66 -10.14 7.27
C ASP A 161 19.11 -9.67 7.04
N ALA A 162 19.36 -8.38 6.91
CA ALA A 162 20.71 -7.85 6.70
C ALA A 162 21.54 -7.92 8.00
N TYR A 163 22.84 -8.23 7.84
CA TYR A 163 23.78 -8.36 8.98
C TYR A 163 23.91 -7.07 9.82
N PHE A 164 23.71 -5.92 9.19
CA PHE A 164 23.59 -4.63 9.86
C PHE A 164 22.28 -3.96 9.44
N THR A 165 21.47 -3.55 10.42
CA THR A 165 20.28 -2.73 10.25
C THR A 165 20.31 -1.61 11.29
N LEU A 166 19.64 -0.50 11.00
CA LEU A 166 19.42 0.55 12.00
C LEU A 166 18.51 0.04 13.14
N ASP A 167 18.83 0.43 14.37
CA ASP A 167 17.98 0.17 15.52
C ASP A 167 16.68 1.00 15.48
N ASP A 168 15.72 0.63 16.34
CA ASP A 168 14.40 1.28 16.38
C ASP A 168 14.45 2.74 16.86
N GLN A 169 15.46 3.17 17.62
CA GLN A 169 15.59 4.56 18.05
C GLN A 169 16.10 5.46 16.92
N LEU A 170 17.09 4.99 16.15
CA LEU A 170 17.57 5.66 14.94
C LEU A 170 16.50 5.66 13.84
N LEU A 171 15.80 4.55 13.61
CA LEU A 171 14.68 4.51 12.65
C LEU A 171 13.53 5.44 13.05
N ARG A 172 13.16 5.45 14.33
CA ARG A 172 12.15 6.39 14.87
C ARG A 172 12.53 7.85 14.63
N SER A 173 13.81 8.17 14.82
CA SER A 173 14.36 9.51 14.64
C SER A 173 14.44 9.92 13.16
N TYR A 174 15.11 9.13 12.30
CA TYR A 174 15.34 9.49 10.89
C TYR A 174 14.07 9.49 10.03
N LEU A 175 13.06 8.69 10.39
CA LEU A 175 11.77 8.64 9.70
C LEU A 175 10.70 9.52 10.36
N CYS A 176 11.06 10.25 11.42
CA CYS A 176 10.15 11.06 12.24
C CYS A 176 8.85 10.33 12.61
N LEU A 177 8.94 9.05 13.04
CA LEU A 177 7.77 8.19 13.19
C LEU A 177 6.74 8.77 14.18
N ASP A 178 7.19 9.46 15.23
CA ASP A 178 6.34 10.21 16.18
C ASP A 178 5.41 11.19 15.47
N GLN A 179 5.94 11.95 14.51
CA GLN A 179 5.17 12.90 13.70
C GLN A 179 4.22 12.17 12.74
N LEU A 180 4.64 11.02 12.19
CA LEU A 180 3.78 10.20 11.32
C LEU A 180 2.58 9.61 12.08
N TYR A 181 2.77 9.16 13.33
CA TYR A 181 1.69 8.64 14.18
C TYR A 181 0.83 9.76 14.79
N ALA A 182 1.36 10.97 14.93
CA ALA A 182 0.63 12.14 15.42
C ALA A 182 -0.24 12.82 14.34
N ASP A 183 -0.03 12.56 13.05
CA ASP A 183 -0.89 13.11 11.99
C ASP A 183 -2.34 12.59 12.14
N PRO A 184 -3.37 13.45 12.12
CA PRO A 184 -4.77 13.01 12.26
C PRO A 184 -5.21 11.96 11.24
N THR A 185 -4.62 11.94 10.04
CA THR A 185 -4.91 10.94 9.01
C THR A 185 -4.23 9.59 9.26
N ALA A 186 -3.31 9.48 10.21
CA ALA A 186 -2.79 8.20 10.69
C ALA A 186 -3.73 7.57 11.73
N GLN A 187 -4.41 8.39 12.55
CA GLN A 187 -5.31 7.92 13.62
C GLN A 187 -6.56 7.23 13.08
N ASP A 188 -7.04 7.58 11.89
CA ASP A 188 -8.13 6.88 11.16
C ASP A 188 -7.67 5.53 10.55
N HIS A 189 -6.84 4.78 11.29
CA HIS A 189 -6.23 3.48 10.92
C HIS A 189 -5.63 3.41 9.51
N ASN A 190 -5.20 4.55 8.97
CA ASN A 190 -4.85 4.69 7.56
C ASN A 190 -3.38 4.38 7.33
N LEU A 191 -2.52 4.72 8.29
CA LEU A 191 -1.09 4.39 8.35
C LEU A 191 -0.86 3.03 9.03
N THR A 192 0.08 2.26 8.51
CA THR A 192 0.65 1.09 9.19
C THR A 192 2.15 1.02 8.86
N VAL A 193 2.98 0.65 9.84
CA VAL A 193 4.43 0.48 9.67
C VAL A 193 4.80 -0.94 10.08
N VAL A 194 5.55 -1.67 9.25
CA VAL A 194 5.93 -3.07 9.52
C VAL A 194 7.39 -3.31 9.15
N LYS A 195 8.16 -3.93 10.06
CA LYS A 195 9.49 -4.49 9.78
C LYS A 195 9.34 -5.82 9.04
N VAL A 196 9.97 -5.98 7.87
CA VAL A 196 9.82 -7.16 7.00
C VAL A 196 11.14 -7.62 6.39
N SER A 197 11.17 -8.87 5.95
CA SER A 197 12.22 -9.38 5.05
C SER A 197 11.59 -9.89 3.76
N ALA A 198 11.77 -9.15 2.66
CA ALA A 198 11.43 -9.62 1.33
C ALA A 198 12.24 -10.86 0.89
N LEU A 199 13.44 -11.09 1.47
CA LEU A 199 14.34 -12.19 1.10
C LEU A 199 14.00 -13.52 1.77
N THR A 200 13.58 -13.48 3.05
CA THR A 200 13.23 -14.67 3.84
C THR A 200 11.73 -14.91 3.91
N GLY A 201 10.93 -13.83 3.93
CA GLY A 201 9.49 -13.87 4.17
C GLY A 201 9.04 -13.48 5.57
N GLU A 202 9.95 -13.02 6.43
CA GLU A 202 9.61 -12.54 7.78
C GLU A 202 8.56 -11.42 7.74
N ASN A 203 7.53 -11.54 8.60
CA ASN A 203 6.39 -10.63 8.77
C ASN A 203 5.56 -10.33 7.50
N MET A 204 5.79 -11.07 6.41
CA MET A 204 5.03 -10.91 5.17
C MET A 204 3.57 -11.35 5.30
N ASP A 205 3.23 -12.16 6.31
CA ASP A 205 1.86 -12.48 6.67
C ASP A 205 1.11 -11.25 7.22
N MET A 206 1.79 -10.32 7.91
CA MET A 206 1.21 -9.04 8.33
C MET A 206 0.85 -8.17 7.12
N VAL A 207 1.71 -8.16 6.08
CA VAL A 207 1.45 -7.47 4.81
C VAL A 207 0.24 -8.09 4.10
N ILE A 208 0.15 -9.42 4.05
CA ILE A 208 -1.00 -10.15 3.47
C ILE A 208 -2.30 -9.83 4.23
N LYS A 209 -2.29 -9.84 5.58
CA LYS A 209 -3.44 -9.49 6.42
C LYS A 209 -3.89 -8.04 6.19
N TRP A 210 -2.95 -7.09 6.12
CA TRP A 210 -3.26 -5.68 5.84
C TRP A 210 -3.91 -5.51 4.47
N LEU A 211 -3.39 -6.17 3.43
CA LEU A 211 -3.97 -6.16 2.10
C LEU A 211 -5.38 -6.77 2.09
N ALA A 212 -5.58 -7.93 2.73
CA ALA A 212 -6.88 -8.61 2.83
C ALA A 212 -7.96 -7.72 3.48
N GLN A 213 -7.61 -6.91 4.48
CA GLN A 213 -8.51 -5.91 5.07
C GLN A 213 -8.93 -4.85 4.03
N ARG A 214 -7.99 -4.30 3.25
CA ARG A 214 -8.30 -3.32 2.18
C ARG A 214 -9.07 -3.92 1.01
N MET A 215 -8.92 -5.23 0.75
CA MET A 215 -9.75 -5.97 -0.22
C MET A 215 -11.18 -6.20 0.28
N SER A 216 -11.37 -6.29 1.59
CA SER A 216 -12.67 -6.49 2.24
C SER A 216 -13.47 -5.21 2.43
N SER A 217 -12.79 -4.07 2.67
CA SER A 217 -13.42 -2.76 2.89
C SER A 217 -14.01 -2.15 1.61
N SER A 218 -15.25 -2.52 1.28
CA SER A 218 -16.06 -1.84 0.27
C SER A 218 -16.72 -0.59 0.86
N HIS A 219 -16.12 0.58 0.65
CA HIS A 219 -16.72 1.86 1.01
C HIS A 219 -17.61 2.35 -0.14
N PRO A 220 -18.95 2.45 0.01
CA PRO A 220 -19.80 3.04 -1.00
C PRO A 220 -19.65 4.56 -0.96
N HIS A 221 -19.20 5.18 -2.05
CA HIS A 221 -19.24 6.64 -2.19
C HIS A 221 -20.69 7.10 -2.38
N ASN A 222 -21.38 7.33 -1.27
CA ASN A 222 -22.73 7.88 -1.24
C ASN A 222 -22.74 9.32 -1.80
N HIS A 223 -22.87 9.45 -3.13
CA HIS A 223 -23.25 10.71 -3.76
C HIS A 223 -24.70 10.95 -3.43
N GLY A 224 -24.95 11.83 -2.45
CA GLY A 224 -26.30 12.13 -1.98
C GLY A 224 -27.21 12.55 -3.12
N HIS A 225 -28.28 11.79 -3.36
CA HIS A 225 -29.31 12.16 -4.32
C HIS A 225 -29.86 13.55 -3.99
N GLY A 226 -29.89 14.44 -4.99
CA GLY A 226 -30.62 15.69 -4.87
C GLY A 226 -32.10 15.41 -4.66
N GLN A 227 -32.69 16.04 -3.64
CA GLN A 227 -34.14 16.25 -3.59
C GLN A 227 -34.44 17.70 -3.93
N HIS A 228 -35.35 17.90 -4.87
CA HIS A 228 -35.90 19.23 -5.13
C HIS A 228 -36.72 19.69 -3.93
N HIS A 229 -36.54 20.95 -3.55
CA HIS A 229 -37.63 21.72 -2.95
C HIS A 229 -37.75 23.06 -3.66
N LEU A 230 -38.80 23.20 -4.47
CA LEU A 230 -39.23 24.49 -4.97
C LEU A 230 -39.75 25.31 -3.79
N HIS A 231 -39.37 26.59 -3.72
CA HIS A 231 -40.23 27.69 -3.26
C HIS A 231 -39.93 28.91 -4.15
N HIS A 232 -40.94 29.73 -4.41
CA HIS A 232 -40.90 30.73 -5.49
C HIS A 232 -41.45 32.07 -5.00
N HIS A 233 -40.75 33.17 -5.35
CA HIS A 233 -41.13 34.57 -5.09
C HIS A 233 -41.18 35.00 -3.59
N HIS A 234 -41.15 36.29 -3.21
CA HIS A 234 -41.42 37.53 -3.96
C HIS A 234 -40.37 38.66 -3.75
N HIS A 235 -40.40 39.64 -4.67
CA HIS A 235 -39.69 40.93 -4.57
C HIS A 235 -40.35 41.90 -3.57
N ALA A 236 -39.54 42.73 -2.90
CA ALA A 236 -39.88 44.12 -2.56
C ALA A 236 -38.58 44.93 -2.27
N SER A 237 -38.59 46.24 -2.57
CA SER A 237 -37.46 47.16 -2.33
C SER A 237 -37.91 48.39 -1.54
N SER A 238 -37.05 48.96 -0.69
CA SER A 238 -37.23 50.32 -0.15
C SER A 238 -35.90 50.97 0.26
N HIS A 239 -35.81 52.30 0.13
CA HIS A 239 -34.61 53.11 0.37
C HIS A 239 -34.43 53.56 1.83
N ALA A 240 -33.18 53.82 2.23
CA ALA A 240 -32.78 54.93 3.11
C ALA A 240 -31.32 55.35 2.81
N SER A 241 -30.91 56.56 3.17
CA SER A 241 -29.66 57.20 2.70
C SER A 241 -28.99 58.09 3.77
N VAL A 242 -27.76 58.58 3.47
CA VAL A 242 -26.98 59.65 4.17
C VAL A 242 -26.48 59.27 5.60
N SER A 243 -25.35 59.72 6.16
CA SER A 243 -24.36 60.76 5.77
C SER A 243 -22.91 60.48 6.24
N THR A 244 -21.91 60.96 5.48
CA THR A 244 -20.57 61.45 5.93
C THR A 244 -20.65 63.00 6.09
N PRO A 245 -19.60 63.81 6.43
CA PRO A 245 -18.12 63.61 6.57
C PRO A 245 -17.63 64.15 7.97
N PRO A 246 -16.41 64.68 8.23
CA PRO A 246 -15.17 64.85 7.43
C PRO A 246 -13.86 64.33 8.08
N ALA A 247 -12.73 64.65 7.45
CA ALA A 247 -11.37 64.19 7.77
C ALA A 247 -10.52 65.24 8.51
N ASP A 248 -9.36 64.81 9.01
CA ASP A 248 -8.20 65.66 9.31
C ASP A 248 -6.89 64.94 8.89
N THR A 249 -5.73 65.52 9.21
CA THR A 249 -4.50 65.46 8.40
C THR A 249 -3.30 64.77 9.07
N GLY A 250 -2.24 64.50 8.29
CA GLY A 250 -0.98 63.85 8.76
C GLY A 250 0.05 64.84 9.32
N PRO A 251 1.39 64.60 9.26
CA PRO A 251 2.15 63.52 8.60
C PRO A 251 2.92 62.66 9.66
N THR A 252 4.08 61.99 9.52
CA THR A 252 5.18 61.92 8.51
C THR A 252 5.98 60.62 8.66
N GLU A 253 6.65 60.15 7.60
CA GLU A 253 7.74 59.16 7.68
C GLU A 253 9.12 59.81 7.97
N PRO A 254 10.10 59.02 8.44
CA PRO A 254 11.50 59.20 8.08
C PRO A 254 12.09 57.98 7.34
N ARG A 255 12.61 58.20 6.13
CA ARG A 255 13.47 57.21 5.42
C ARG A 255 14.80 56.98 6.13
N VAL A 256 15.34 55.77 6.02
CA VAL A 256 16.79 55.51 6.13
C VAL A 256 17.24 54.64 4.96
N HIS A 257 18.43 54.91 4.42
CA HIS A 257 18.99 54.28 3.21
C HIS A 257 19.87 53.05 3.53
N PRO A 258 20.12 52.14 2.56
CA PRO A 258 20.93 50.93 2.78
C PRO A 258 22.44 51.24 2.86
N VAL A 259 23.17 50.43 3.61
CA VAL A 259 24.64 50.45 3.70
C VAL A 259 25.23 49.37 2.79
N ALA A 260 26.31 49.69 2.09
CA ALA A 260 26.97 48.81 1.13
C ALA A 260 28.09 47.96 1.76
N ARG A 261 28.58 46.98 0.99
CA ARG A 261 29.77 46.17 1.30
C ARG A 261 31.03 47.02 1.48
N ALA A 262 31.92 46.52 2.34
CA ALA A 262 33.35 46.38 2.05
C ALA A 262 33.67 44.88 1.96
#